data_AF-A0A1F9DB36-F1
#
_entry.id   AF-A0A1F9DB36-F1
#
_cell.length_a   1.000
_cell.length_b   1.000
_cell.length_c   1.000
_cell.angle_alpha   90.00
_cell.angle_beta   90.00
_cell.angle_gamma   90.00
#
_symmetry.space_group_name_H-M   'P 1'
#
loop_
_entity.id
_entity.type
_entity.pdbx_description
1 polymer ?
#
loop_
_entity_poly.entity_id
_entity_poly.type
_entity_poly.pdbx_seq_one_letter_code
_entity_poly.pdbx_strand_id
1 'polypeptide(L)' 'MSSVRINISLPEEMFKELSRDIEPRRRSRFIAQAVKSSLNELKKKRLAAEYEEAAAEIKRINHELEGVISDGID' A
#
# COMPACT_ATOMS: atom_id res chain seq x y z
N MET A 1 10.38 20.34 9.37
CA MET A 1 9.97 18.92 9.55
C MET A 1 10.68 18.37 10.77
N SER A 2 9.94 17.86 11.75
CA SER A 2 10.52 17.15 12.89
C SER A 2 11.08 15.81 12.41
N SER A 3 12.19 15.37 13.00
CA SER A 3 12.77 14.05 12.72
C SER A 3 12.86 13.26 14.03
N VAL A 4 12.50 11.99 13.98
CA VAL A 4 12.58 11.06 15.11
C VAL A 4 13.75 10.11 14.87
N ARG A 5 14.62 9.93 15.88
CA ARG A 5 15.67 8.92 15.83
C ARG A 5 15.12 7.60 16.33
N ILE A 6 15.32 6.55 15.54
CA ILE A 6 14.87 5.19 15.85
C ILE A 6 16.10 4.30 15.77
N ASN A 7 16.33 3.48 16.80
CA ASN A 7 17.31 2.41 16.76
C ASN A 7 16.62 1.15 16.25
N ILE A 8 17.16 0.56 15.19
CA ILE A 8 16.61 -0.64 14.55
C ILE A 8 17.71 -1.68 14.37
N SER A 9 17.35 -2.95 14.51
CA SER A 9 18.22 -4.07 14.16
C SER A 9 18.02 -4.40 12.68
N LEU A 10 19.10 -4.45 11.91
CA LEU A 10 19.11 -4.96 10.54
C LEU A 10 19.94 -6.23 10.47
N PRO A 11 19.57 -7.19 9.59
CA PRO A 11 20.45 -8.31 9.25
C PRO A 11 21.81 -7.80 8.77
N GLU A 12 22.88 -8.48 9.20
CA GLU A 12 24.25 -8.07 8.90
C GLU A 12 24.52 -7.98 7.39
N GLU A 13 24.05 -8.97 6.63
CA GLU A 13 24.19 -9.01 5.16
C GLU A 13 23.53 -7.80 4.50
N MET A 14 22.32 -7.42 4.95
CA MET A 14 21.61 -6.25 4.43
C MET A 14 22.34 -4.95 4.79
N PHE A 15 22.97 -4.89 5.96
CA PHE A 15 23.82 -3.75 6.34
C PHE A 15 25.09 -3.69 5.50
N LYS A 16 25.71 -4.82 5.15
CA LYS A 16 26.87 -4.89 4.26
C LYS A 16 26.53 -4.38 2.87
N GLU A 17 25.43 -4.87 2.29
CA GLU A 17 24.92 -4.40 0.99
C GLU A 17 24.64 -2.89 1.02
N LEU A 18 23.87 -2.43 2.02
CA LEU A 18 23.60 -1.00 2.20
C LEU A 18 24.89 -0.18 2.33
N SER A 19 25.89 -0.72 3.03
CA SER A 19 27.16 -0.04 3.27
C SER A 19 28.08 -0.01 2.04
N ARG A 20 27.95 -0.99 1.14
CA ARG A 20 28.70 -1.08 -0.10
C ARG A 20 28.24 -0.01 -1.09
N ASP A 21 26.94 0.16 -1.21
CA ASP A 21 26.35 0.99 -2.27
C ASP A 21 25.94 2.39 -1.78
N ILE A 22 25.76 2.57 -0.47
CA ILE A 22 25.31 3.84 0.13
C ILE A 22 26.31 4.37 1.16
N GLU A 23 26.81 5.58 0.89
CA GLU A 23 27.65 6.35 1.81
C GLU A 23 27.01 6.50 3.21
N PRO A 24 27.79 6.43 4.31
CA PRO A 24 27.26 6.50 5.68
C PRO A 24 26.29 7.66 5.93
N ARG A 25 26.59 8.85 5.38
CA ARG A 25 25.76 10.07 5.55
C ARG A 25 24.44 10.05 4.78
N ARG A 26 24.27 9.11 3.84
CA ARG A 26 23.06 8.98 3.00
C ARG A 26 22.16 7.82 3.42
N ARG A 27 22.62 6.94 4.31
CA ARG A 27 21.87 5.74 4.75
C ARG A 27 20.52 6.08 5.34
N SER A 28 20.44 7.05 6.26
CA SER A 28 19.15 7.44 6.85
C SER A 28 18.16 7.98 5.81
N ARG A 29 18.64 8.69 4.79
CA ARG A 29 17.80 9.18 3.69
C ARG A 29 17.32 8.02 2.81
N PHE A 30 18.20 7.09 2.49
CA PHE A 30 17.85 5.89 1.73
C PHE A 30 16.80 5.05 2.45
N ILE A 31 17.01 4.76 3.74
CA ILE A 31 16.06 4.01 4.57
C ILE A 31 14.71 4.72 4.62
N ALA A 32 14.69 6.04 4.83
CA ALA A 32 13.45 6.81 4.85
C ALA A 32 12.70 6.75 3.50
N GLN A 33 13.42 6.79 2.39
CA GLN A 33 12.83 6.67 1.06
C GLN A 33 12.26 5.26 0.80
N ALA A 34 12.99 4.21 1.20
CA ALA A 34 12.53 2.83 1.08
C ALA A 34 11.26 2.59 1.92
N VAL A 35 11.22 3.10 3.16
CA VAL A 35 10.04 3.04 4.03
C VAL A 35 8.87 3.79 3.40
N LYS A 36 9.09 5.01 2.87
CA LYS A 36 8.04 5.79 2.20
C LYS A 36 7.47 5.04 0.99
N SER A 37 8.32 4.45 0.15
CA SER A 37 7.88 3.67 -1.01
C SER A 37 7.07 2.45 -0.58
N SER A 38 7.56 1.68 0.41
CA SER A 38 6.85 0.51 0.95
C SER A 38 5.48 0.88 1.53
N LEU A 39 5.39 1.97 2.31
CA LEU A 39 4.13 2.45 2.85
C LEU A 39 3.15 2.89 1.74
N ASN A 40 3.63 3.52 0.68
CA ASN A 40 2.80 3.89 -0.45
C ASN A 40 2.27 2.66 -1.18
N GLU A 41 3.10 1.64 -1.40
CA GLU A 41 2.66 0.38 -2.01
C GLU A 41 1.66 -0.36 -1.12
N LEU A 42 1.85 -0.38 0.21
CA LEU A 42 0.87 -0.93 1.13
C LEU A 42 -0.46 -0.18 1.09
N LYS A 43 -0.44 1.17 1.00
CA LYS A 43 -1.65 1.98 0.86
C LYS A 43 -2.38 1.69 -0.46
N LYS A 44 -1.66 1.60 -1.57
CA LYS A 44 -2.24 1.23 -2.87
C LYS A 44 -2.88 -0.14 -2.81
N LYS A 45 -2.22 -1.13 -2.20
CA LYS A 45 -2.77 -2.48 -2.03
C LYS A 45 -4.04 -2.49 -1.17
N ARG A 46 -4.05 -1.75 -0.05
CA ARG A 46 -5.27 -1.62 0.78
C ARG A 46 -6.40 -0.96 0.01
N LEU A 47 -6.11 0.14 -0.68
CA LEU A 47 -7.09 0.85 -1.49
C LEU A 47 -7.64 -0.05 -2.60
N ALA A 48 -6.80 -0.85 -3.26
CA ALA A 48 -7.23 -1.82 -4.27
C ALA A 48 -8.15 -2.90 -3.66
N ALA A 49 -7.84 -3.41 -2.47
CA ALA A 49 -8.69 -4.37 -1.77
C ALA A 49 -10.05 -3.75 -1.37
N GLU A 50 -10.06 -2.52 -0.88
CA GLU A 50 -11.31 -1.78 -0.57
C GLU A 50 -12.15 -1.52 -1.84
N TYR A 51 -11.51 -1.24 -2.97
CA TYR A 51 -12.21 -1.12 -4.26
C TYR A 51 -12.75 -2.44 -4.78
N GLU A 52 -12.07 -3.58 -4.56
CA GLU A 52 -12.61 -4.90 -4.92
C GLU A 52 -13.84 -5.26 -4.08
N GLU A 53 -13.83 -4.95 -2.78
CA GLU A 53 -15.01 -5.12 -1.91
C GLU A 53 -16.16 -4.19 -2.34
N ALA A 54 -15.87 -2.92 -2.63
CA ALA A 54 -16.88 -1.98 -3.13
C ALA A 54 -17.43 -2.38 -4.51
N ALA A 55 -16.58 -2.90 -5.41
CA ALA A 55 -17.01 -3.36 -6.73
C ALA A 55 -17.83 -4.65 -6.66
N ALA A 56 -17.51 -5.56 -5.73
CA ALA A 56 -18.31 -6.76 -5.48
C ALA A 56 -19.70 -6.41 -4.92
N GLU A 57 -19.77 -5.40 -4.05
CA GLU A 57 -21.04 -4.90 -3.51
C GLU A 57 -21.88 -4.18 -4.58
N ILE A 58 -21.27 -3.30 -5.39
CA ILE A 58 -21.93 -2.62 -6.50
C ILE A 58 -22.44 -3.63 -7.54
N LYS A 59 -21.68 -4.68 -7.84
CA LYS A 59 -22.10 -5.72 -8.78
C LYS A 59 -23.29 -6.52 -8.26
N ARG A 60 -23.35 -6.77 -6.93
CA ARG A 60 -24.49 -7.45 -6.29
C ARG A 60 -25.75 -6.58 -6.32
N ILE A 61 -25.62 -5.31 -5.95
CA ILE A 61 -26.72 -4.33 -5.96
C ILE A 61 -27.26 -4.13 -7.39
N ASN A 62 -26.39 -4.01 -8.39
CA ASN A 62 -26.80 -3.88 -9.78
C ASN A 62 -27.53 -5.13 -10.29
N HIS A 63 -27.10 -6.33 -9.89
CA HIS A 63 -27.77 -7.57 -10.25
C HIS A 63 -29.15 -7.72 -9.60
N GLU A 64 -29.30 -7.27 -8.35
CA GLU A 64 -30.60 -7.21 -7.68
C GLU A 64 -31.54 -6.18 -8.35
N LEU A 65 -31.04 -4.99 -8.70
CA LEU A 65 -31.80 -3.94 -9.37
C LEU A 65 -32.24 -4.34 -10.80
N GLU A 66 -31.40 -5.04 -11.57
CA GLU A 66 -31.78 -5.58 -12.88
C GLU A 66 -32.97 -6.57 -12.78
N GLY A 67 -33.08 -7.32 -11.68
CA GLY A 67 -34.21 -8.21 -11.41
C GLY A 67 -35.54 -7.48 -11.13
N VAL A 68 -35.50 -6.26 -10.60
CA VAL A 68 -36.71 -5.46 -10.28
C VAL A 68 -37.19 -4.63 -11.47
N ILE A 69 -36.31 -4.25 -12.41
CA ILE A 69 -36.67 -3.46 -13.60
C ILE A 69 -37.63 -4.22 -14.53
N SER A 70 -37.60 -5.56 -14.52
CA SER A 70 -38.51 -6.39 -15.33
C SER A 70 -39.93 -6.52 -14.75
N ASP A 71 -40.19 -6.02 -13.54
CA ASP A 71 -41.45 -6.23 -12.80
C ASP A 71 -42.47 -5.09 -13.00
N GLY A 72 -42.14 -4.09 -13.85
CA GLY A 72 -42.96 -2.90 -14.08
C GLY A 72 -43.18 -2.53 -15.55
N ILE A 73 -42.84 -3.41 -16.49
CA ILE A 73 -43.14 -3.23 -17.93
C ILE A 73 -44.07 -4.38 -18.35
N ASP A 74 -45.35 -4.26 -18.00
CA ASP A 74 -46.48 -5.02 -18.58
C ASP A 74 -47.63 -4.03 -18.84
#